data_AF-A0A0J5INJ1-F1
#
_entry.id   AF-A0A0J5INJ1-F1
#
_cell.length_a   1.000
_cell.length_b   1.000
_cell.length_c   1.000
_cell.angle_alpha   90.00
_cell.angle_beta   90.00
_cell.angle_gamma   90.00
#
_symmetry.space_group_name_H-M   'P 1'
#
loop_
_entity.id
_entity.type
_entity.pdbx_description
1 polymer ?
#
loop_
_entity_poly.entity_id
_entity_poly.type
_entity_poly.pdbx_seq_one_letter_code
_entity_poly.pdbx_strand_id
1 'polypeptide(L)'
;MYDEDDEMSFKEIFDIFLLNKFNMTRPENLLPLQKNKALQRPAERKSIFLLEKTEKYFLRNWVTGKLKLADGLYIFVITADDPHTIYCARSVRDSNYHWYDAVDGHSSIGYREPVRYAGSILFDQGELSLWTNASGHYRPPQELRYLMTPYIRHLLPDTKFRRISF
;
A
#
# COMPACT_ATOMS: atom_id res chain seq x y z
N MET A 1 28.65 10.30 -28.34
CA MET A 1 29.29 9.76 -27.13
C MET A 1 28.15 9.12 -26.38
N TYR A 2 28.08 7.79 -26.37
CA TYR A 2 26.99 7.06 -25.74
C TYR A 2 27.19 7.12 -24.22
N ASP A 3 26.16 7.52 -23.49
CA ASP A 3 26.11 7.38 -22.03
C ASP A 3 26.11 5.88 -21.71
N GLU A 4 27.16 5.42 -21.05
CA GLU A 4 27.25 4.06 -20.51
C GLU A 4 26.26 3.92 -19.36
N ASP A 5 25.47 2.86 -19.42
CA ASP A 5 24.49 2.46 -18.40
C ASP A 5 25.09 2.47 -16.99
N ASP A 6 24.51 3.28 -16.12
CA ASP A 6 24.75 3.29 -14.68
C ASP A 6 24.05 2.05 -14.05
N GLU A 7 24.48 0.85 -14.45
CA GLU A 7 24.00 -0.42 -13.93
C GLU A 7 24.56 -0.65 -12.52
N MET A 8 23.73 -0.43 -11.50
CA MET A 8 24.05 -0.80 -10.11
C MET A 8 24.46 -2.27 -10.00
N SER A 9 25.53 -2.54 -9.26
CA SER A 9 25.99 -3.91 -9.05
C SER A 9 25.02 -4.71 -8.19
N PHE A 10 24.98 -6.03 -8.38
CA PHE A 10 24.15 -6.94 -7.56
C PHE A 10 24.42 -6.79 -6.05
N LYS A 11 25.67 -6.50 -5.67
CA LYS A 11 26.06 -6.29 -4.28
C LYS A 11 25.42 -5.02 -3.71
N GLU A 12 25.43 -3.92 -4.46
CA GLU A 12 24.78 -2.67 -4.05
C GLU A 12 23.27 -2.85 -3.93
N ILE A 13 22.65 -3.56 -4.88
CA ILE A 13 21.23 -3.91 -4.82
C ILE A 13 20.92 -4.74 -3.56
N PHE A 14 21.78 -5.71 -3.23
CA PHE A 14 21.61 -6.56 -2.06
C PHE A 14 21.82 -5.79 -0.74
N ASP A 15 22.81 -4.91 -0.67
CA ASP A 15 23.08 -4.08 0.50
C ASP A 15 21.97 -3.05 0.73
N ILE A 16 21.48 -2.42 -0.35
CA ILE A 16 20.28 -1.56 -0.33
C ILE A 16 19.07 -2.37 0.16
N PHE A 17 18.88 -3.60 -0.33
CA PHE A 17 17.79 -4.47 0.10
C PHE A 17 17.88 -4.80 1.61
N LEU A 18 19.05 -5.18 2.11
CA LEU A 18 19.28 -5.49 3.52
C LEU A 18 19.09 -4.27 4.41
N LEU A 19 19.63 -3.10 4.04
CA LEU A 19 19.50 -1.86 4.79
C LEU A 19 18.02 -1.43 4.90
N ASN A 20 17.29 -1.51 3.79
CA ASN A 20 15.85 -1.22 3.78
C ASN A 20 15.07 -2.23 4.60
N LYS A 21 15.41 -3.53 4.53
CA LYS A 21 14.79 -4.57 5.36
C LYS A 21 14.98 -4.26 6.85
N PHE A 22 16.19 -3.89 7.27
CA PHE A 22 16.47 -3.55 8.68
C PHE A 22 15.70 -2.32 9.17
N ASN A 23 15.59 -1.28 8.36
CA ASN A 23 14.82 -0.07 8.72
C ASN A 23 13.31 -0.36 8.78
N MET A 24 12.84 -1.27 7.91
CA MET A 24 11.46 -1.72 7.81
C MET A 24 11.09 -2.89 8.72
N THR A 25 11.97 -3.42 9.57
CA THR A 25 11.60 -4.43 10.59
C THR A 25 11.56 -3.86 12.00
N ARG A 26 12.07 -2.64 12.18
CA ARG A 26 12.12 -1.94 13.47
C ARG A 26 10.72 -1.76 14.08
N PRO A 27 10.46 -2.33 15.28
CA PRO A 27 9.14 -2.26 15.91
C PRO A 27 8.73 -0.83 16.29
N GLU A 28 9.68 0.08 16.50
CA GLU A 28 9.43 1.50 16.76
C GLU A 28 8.76 2.24 15.58
N ASN A 29 8.85 1.68 14.37
CA ASN A 29 8.28 2.26 13.15
C ASN A 29 6.93 1.62 12.77
N LEU A 30 6.38 0.74 13.61
CA LEU A 30 5.08 0.13 13.37
C LEU A 30 3.95 1.02 13.86
N LEU A 31 2.88 1.12 13.07
CA LEU A 31 1.67 1.85 13.44
C LEU A 31 0.71 0.89 14.15
N PRO A 32 0.49 1.05 15.47
CA PRO A 32 -0.49 0.26 16.17
C PRO A 32 -1.91 0.68 15.77
N LEU A 33 -2.84 -0.25 15.88
CA LEU A 33 -4.25 0.06 15.72
C LEU A 33 -4.76 0.92 16.88
N GLN A 34 -5.42 2.06 16.60
CA GLN A 34 -6.04 2.87 17.64
C GLN A 34 -7.23 2.14 18.30
N LYS A 35 -7.19 1.98 19.64
CA LYS A 35 -8.08 1.11 20.44
C LYS A 35 -9.57 1.47 20.43
N ASN A 36 -9.98 2.65 19.94
CA ASN A 36 -11.28 3.25 20.28
C ASN A 36 -12.21 3.56 19.10
N LYS A 37 -12.11 2.84 17.98
CA LYS A 37 -13.05 2.98 16.86
C LYS A 37 -13.76 1.66 16.59
N ALA A 38 -15.03 1.76 16.20
CA ALA A 38 -15.95 0.66 15.92
C ALA A 38 -15.22 -0.55 15.30
N LEU A 39 -15.54 -1.75 15.79
CA LEU A 39 -14.96 -3.00 15.33
C LEU A 39 -15.29 -3.23 13.85
N GLN A 40 -14.34 -2.91 12.98
CA GLN A 40 -14.36 -3.31 11.58
C GLN A 40 -14.18 -4.81 11.48
N ARG A 41 -15.00 -5.47 10.67
CA ARG A 41 -14.90 -6.91 10.44
C ARG A 41 -13.67 -7.20 9.57
N PRO A 42 -12.95 -8.32 9.81
CA PRO A 42 -11.90 -8.76 8.91
C PRO A 42 -12.40 -8.86 7.47
N ALA A 43 -11.61 -8.39 6.52
CA ALA A 43 -11.96 -8.48 5.11
C ALA A 43 -11.93 -9.94 4.62
N GLU A 44 -12.89 -10.32 3.78
CA GLU A 44 -12.79 -11.59 3.06
C GLU A 44 -11.62 -11.51 2.06
N ARG A 45 -10.73 -12.51 2.04
CA ARG A 45 -9.52 -12.48 1.18
C ARG A 45 -9.83 -12.27 -0.30
N LYS A 46 -10.98 -12.73 -0.79
CA LYS A 46 -11.42 -12.52 -2.19
C LYS A 46 -11.70 -11.05 -2.52
N SER A 47 -11.90 -10.19 -1.52
CA SER A 47 -12.12 -8.75 -1.68
C SER A 47 -10.82 -7.94 -1.59
N ILE A 48 -9.69 -8.62 -1.37
CA ILE A 48 -8.36 -8.00 -1.29
C ILE A 48 -7.60 -8.24 -2.59
N PHE A 49 -6.88 -7.21 -3.01
CA PHE A 49 -6.03 -7.21 -4.18
C PHE A 49 -4.60 -6.83 -3.80
N LEU A 50 -3.63 -7.38 -4.51
CA LEU A 50 -2.23 -6.98 -4.45
C LEU A 50 -1.97 -6.00 -5.60
N LEU A 51 -1.31 -4.88 -5.29
CA LEU A 51 -0.94 -3.90 -6.30
C LEU A 51 0.31 -4.34 -7.05
N GLU A 52 0.24 -4.31 -8.36
CA GLU A 52 1.36 -4.60 -9.25
C GLU A 52 1.50 -3.52 -10.31
N LYS A 53 2.72 -3.36 -10.82
CA LYS A 53 3.02 -2.36 -11.85
C LYS A 53 3.99 -2.96 -12.86
N THR A 54 3.64 -2.82 -14.13
CA THR A 54 4.54 -3.03 -15.27
C THR A 54 4.69 -1.67 -15.97
N GLU A 55 4.07 -1.50 -17.14
CA GLU A 55 3.83 -0.19 -17.74
C GLU A 55 2.66 0.51 -17.06
N LYS A 56 1.60 -0.26 -16.76
CA LYS A 56 0.40 0.19 -16.04
C LYS A 56 0.26 -0.51 -14.69
N TYR A 57 -0.59 0.05 -13.84
CA TYR A 57 -0.99 -0.54 -12.57
C TYR A 57 -2.11 -1.57 -12.77
N PHE A 58 -1.95 -2.70 -12.09
CA PHE A 58 -2.89 -3.81 -12.04
C PHE A 58 -3.17 -4.21 -10.60
N LEU A 59 -4.36 -4.76 -10.39
CA LEU A 59 -4.80 -5.33 -9.12
C LEU A 59 -4.93 -6.84 -9.30
N ARG A 60 -4.06 -7.61 -8.63
CA ARG A 60 -4.15 -9.07 -8.59
C ARG A 60 -5.04 -9.49 -7.45
N ASN A 61 -6.11 -10.22 -7.72
CA ASN A 61 -6.94 -10.76 -6.65
C ASN A 61 -6.14 -11.76 -5.82
N TRP A 62 -6.15 -11.62 -4.49
CA TRP A 62 -5.33 -12.47 -3.59
C TRP A 62 -5.68 -13.95 -3.76
N VAL A 63 -6.96 -14.30 -3.78
CA VAL A 63 -7.39 -15.70 -3.80
C VAL A 63 -7.28 -16.32 -5.19
N THR A 64 -7.79 -15.63 -6.21
CA THR A 64 -7.92 -16.20 -7.56
C THR A 64 -6.70 -15.95 -8.44
N GLY A 65 -5.80 -15.04 -8.05
CA GLY A 65 -4.67 -14.62 -8.88
C GLY A 65 -5.08 -13.83 -10.13
N LYS A 66 -6.38 -13.59 -10.35
CA LYS A 66 -6.87 -12.86 -11.52
C LYS A 66 -6.40 -11.40 -11.48
N LEU A 67 -5.78 -10.97 -12.56
CA LEU A 67 -5.40 -9.58 -12.78
C LEU A 67 -6.57 -8.78 -13.36
N LYS A 68 -6.70 -7.54 -12.89
CA LYS A 68 -7.54 -6.51 -13.52
C LYS A 68 -6.76 -5.21 -13.60
N LEU A 69 -7.05 -4.39 -14.60
CA LEU A 69 -6.50 -3.04 -14.69
C LEU A 69 -6.92 -2.24 -13.45
N ALA A 70 -6.00 -1.51 -12.84
CA ALA A 70 -6.29 -0.70 -11.67
C ALA A 70 -7.10 0.54 -12.08
N ASP A 71 -8.29 0.69 -11.51
CA ASP A 71 -9.16 1.82 -11.83
C ASP A 71 -10.09 2.15 -10.66
N GLY A 72 -10.19 3.45 -10.36
CA GLY A 72 -10.98 4.00 -9.26
C GLY A 72 -10.21 4.12 -7.94
N LEU A 73 -10.97 4.43 -6.88
CA LEU A 73 -10.46 4.66 -5.54
C LEU A 73 -10.35 3.35 -4.74
N TYR A 74 -9.24 3.18 -4.04
CA TYR A 74 -9.02 2.09 -3.12
C TYR A 74 -8.45 2.62 -1.81
N ILE A 75 -8.65 1.85 -0.74
CA ILE A 75 -7.84 1.96 0.45
C ILE A 75 -6.73 0.91 0.39
N PHE A 76 -5.57 1.22 0.96
CA PHE A 76 -4.45 0.31 0.96
C PHE A 76 -3.77 0.20 2.33
N VAL A 77 -3.11 -0.94 2.55
CA VAL A 77 -2.28 -1.23 3.71
C VAL A 77 -0.98 -1.89 3.26
N ILE A 78 0.13 -1.52 3.90
CA ILE A 78 1.40 -2.25 3.87
C ILE A 78 1.59 -2.83 5.27
N THR A 79 1.56 -4.16 5.38
CA THR A 79 1.56 -4.84 6.69
C THR A 79 2.94 -4.84 7.34
N ALA A 80 3.00 -5.10 8.64
CA ALA A 80 4.26 -5.27 9.37
C ALA A 80 5.09 -6.44 8.84
N ASP A 81 4.43 -7.57 8.60
CA ASP A 81 5.05 -8.86 8.27
C ASP A 81 5.37 -9.01 6.78
N ASP A 82 4.64 -8.29 5.93
CA ASP A 82 4.86 -8.22 4.50
C ASP A 82 5.02 -6.75 4.05
N PRO A 83 6.24 -6.19 4.18
CA PRO A 83 6.53 -4.79 3.87
C PRO A 83 6.75 -4.51 2.37
N HIS A 84 6.65 -5.54 1.52
CA HIS A 84 6.89 -5.44 0.09
C HIS A 84 5.61 -5.53 -0.75
N THR A 85 4.48 -5.81 -0.10
CA THR A 85 3.18 -5.92 -0.75
C THR A 85 2.26 -4.77 -0.32
N ILE A 86 1.58 -4.18 -1.29
CA ILE A 86 0.50 -3.22 -1.04
C ILE A 86 -0.81 -3.96 -1.22
N TYR A 87 -1.52 -4.14 -0.11
CA TYR A 87 -2.84 -4.75 -0.07
C TYR A 87 -3.90 -3.67 -0.27
N CYS A 88 -4.68 -3.77 -1.34
CA CYS A 88 -5.72 -2.85 -1.73
C CYS A 88 -7.11 -3.49 -1.58
N ALA A 89 -8.12 -2.69 -1.21
CA ALA A 89 -9.52 -3.08 -1.27
C ALA A 89 -10.42 -1.87 -1.52
N ARG A 90 -11.63 -2.11 -2.04
CA ARG A 90 -12.67 -1.08 -2.09
C ARG A 90 -13.26 -0.90 -0.69
N SER A 91 -13.52 0.33 -0.31
CA SER A 91 -14.12 0.64 0.99
C SER A 91 -15.63 0.80 0.85
N VAL A 92 -16.40 0.34 1.83
CA VAL A 92 -17.86 0.62 1.90
C VAL A 92 -18.18 2.11 2.02
N ARG A 93 -17.16 2.94 2.28
CA ARG A 93 -17.26 4.41 2.33
C ARG A 93 -17.06 5.07 0.97
N ASP A 94 -16.65 4.32 -0.05
CA ASP A 94 -16.64 4.80 -1.43
C ASP A 94 -18.09 4.88 -1.92
N SER A 95 -18.50 5.96 -2.59
CA SER A 95 -19.87 6.08 -3.10
C SER A 95 -20.18 5.12 -4.26
N ASN A 96 -19.15 4.57 -4.91
CA ASN A 96 -19.28 3.69 -6.08
C ASN A 96 -18.99 2.20 -5.76
N TYR A 97 -19.18 1.77 -4.51
CA TYR A 97 -18.91 0.39 -4.12
C TYR A 97 -20.06 -0.57 -4.44
N HIS A 98 -19.74 -1.85 -4.66
CA HIS A 98 -20.71 -2.92 -4.63
C HIS A 98 -20.58 -3.66 -3.29
N TRP A 99 -21.71 -3.95 -2.64
CA TRP A 99 -21.72 -4.45 -1.26
C TRP A 99 -20.96 -5.79 -1.07
N TYR A 100 -20.77 -6.57 -2.14
CA TYR A 100 -20.09 -7.87 -2.09
C TYR A 100 -18.57 -7.81 -2.32
N ASP A 101 -18.01 -6.67 -2.75
CA ASP A 101 -16.58 -6.52 -3.06
C ASP A 101 -15.87 -5.46 -2.19
N ALA A 102 -16.57 -4.90 -1.21
CA ALA A 102 -16.07 -3.84 -0.34
C ALA A 102 -15.76 -4.32 1.09
N VAL A 103 -14.89 -3.57 1.77
CA VAL A 103 -14.44 -3.82 3.14
C VAL A 103 -14.77 -2.63 4.05
N ASP A 104 -14.89 -2.86 5.36
CA ASP A 104 -15.27 -1.82 6.33
C ASP A 104 -14.21 -0.70 6.45
N GLY A 105 -12.94 -1.01 6.17
CA GLY A 105 -11.83 -0.05 6.14
C GLY A 105 -10.45 -0.68 6.32
N HIS A 106 -9.41 0.13 6.55
CA HIS A 106 -8.01 -0.31 6.61
C HIS A 106 -7.74 -1.43 7.61
N SER A 107 -8.35 -1.38 8.80
CA SER A 107 -8.12 -2.40 9.83
C SER A 107 -8.73 -3.76 9.47
N SER A 108 -9.66 -3.78 8.51
CA SER A 108 -10.19 -5.02 7.90
C SER A 108 -9.15 -5.72 7.04
N ILE A 109 -8.36 -4.93 6.29
CA ILE A 109 -7.31 -5.43 5.37
C ILE A 109 -6.12 -5.93 6.18
N GLY A 110 -5.69 -5.14 7.17
CA GLY A 110 -4.58 -5.50 8.06
C GLY A 110 -4.94 -6.52 9.14
N TYR A 111 -6.15 -7.09 9.14
CA TYR A 111 -6.63 -8.01 10.18
C TYR A 111 -6.42 -7.49 11.62
N ARG A 112 -6.52 -6.17 11.78
CA ARG A 112 -6.28 -5.44 13.05
C ARG A 112 -4.85 -5.51 13.59
N GLU A 113 -3.92 -6.05 12.82
CA GLU A 113 -2.50 -6.07 13.15
C GLU A 113 -1.84 -4.71 12.92
N PRO A 114 -0.66 -4.46 13.51
CA PRO A 114 0.17 -3.31 13.19
C PRO A 114 0.53 -3.26 11.70
N VAL A 115 0.66 -2.04 11.17
CA VAL A 115 0.98 -1.81 9.76
C VAL A 115 2.19 -0.90 9.64
N ARG A 116 2.88 -0.97 8.51
CA ARG A 116 3.94 -0.02 8.16
C ARG A 116 3.35 1.28 7.62
N TYR A 117 2.29 1.16 6.84
CA TYR A 117 1.60 2.31 6.27
C TYR A 117 0.17 1.95 5.88
N ALA A 118 -0.69 2.95 5.81
CA ALA A 118 -2.07 2.80 5.35
C ALA A 118 -2.60 4.11 4.77
N GLY A 119 -3.45 4.03 3.75
CA GLY A 119 -3.91 5.24 3.10
C GLY A 119 -4.94 4.99 2.01
N SER A 120 -5.16 5.99 1.17
CA SER A 120 -6.01 5.88 -0.01
C SER A 120 -5.18 6.04 -1.27
N ILE A 121 -5.61 5.38 -2.35
CA ILE A 121 -4.95 5.38 -3.64
C ILE A 121 -5.99 5.50 -4.74
N LEU A 122 -5.73 6.35 -5.73
CA LEU A 122 -6.64 6.60 -6.84
C LEU A 122 -5.94 6.28 -8.16
N PHE A 123 -6.59 5.44 -8.95
CA PHE A 123 -6.17 5.11 -10.29
C PHE A 123 -7.16 5.64 -11.33
N ASP A 124 -6.63 5.96 -12.51
CA ASP A 124 -7.39 6.31 -13.71
C ASP A 124 -6.84 5.49 -14.88
N GLN A 125 -7.63 4.51 -15.36
CA GLN A 125 -7.27 3.65 -16.50
C GLN A 125 -5.89 2.97 -16.41
N GLY A 126 -5.52 2.50 -15.22
CA GLY A 126 -4.24 1.85 -14.94
C GLY A 126 -3.11 2.82 -14.63
N GLU A 127 -3.36 4.13 -14.55
CA GLU A 127 -2.37 5.12 -14.14
C GLU A 127 -2.60 5.56 -12.70
N LEU A 128 -1.53 5.74 -11.93
CA LEU A 128 -1.61 6.28 -10.58
C LEU A 128 -1.82 7.80 -10.62
N SER A 129 -3.01 8.25 -10.23
CA SER A 129 -3.35 9.68 -10.18
C SER A 129 -2.82 10.31 -8.89
N LEU A 130 -3.09 9.70 -7.73
CA LEU A 130 -2.60 10.15 -6.42
C LEU A 130 -2.66 9.03 -5.37
N TRP A 131 -1.91 9.22 -4.29
CA TRP A 131 -2.04 8.43 -3.07
C TRP A 131 -1.82 9.29 -1.83
N THR A 132 -2.34 8.85 -0.68
CA THR A 132 -2.37 9.64 0.56
C THR A 132 -2.04 8.81 1.79
N ASN A 133 -1.82 9.46 2.93
CA ASN A 133 -1.77 8.84 4.26
C ASN A 133 -3.16 8.75 4.93
N ALA A 134 -4.25 8.76 4.15
CA ALA A 134 -5.61 8.83 4.66
C ALA A 134 -6.08 7.51 5.30
N SER A 135 -5.67 7.25 6.55
CA SER A 135 -6.20 6.15 7.36
C SER A 135 -6.68 6.65 8.71
N GLY A 136 -7.98 6.51 8.99
CA GLY A 136 -8.56 6.97 10.25
C GLY A 136 -8.11 6.15 11.47
N HIS A 137 -7.72 4.88 11.29
CA HIS A 137 -7.36 3.97 12.38
C HIS A 137 -5.86 3.90 12.63
N TYR A 138 -5.04 4.00 11.57
CA TYR A 138 -3.59 3.94 11.68
C TYR A 138 -2.92 5.31 11.65
N ARG A 139 -3.57 6.31 11.00
CA ARG A 139 -3.11 7.70 10.88
C ARG A 139 -1.59 7.84 10.66
N PRO A 140 -1.04 7.28 9.58
CA PRO A 140 0.40 7.35 9.34
C PRO A 140 0.88 8.80 9.30
N PRO A 141 1.94 9.14 10.06
CA PRO A 141 2.75 10.32 9.77
C PRO A 141 3.23 10.24 8.32
N GLN A 142 3.25 11.38 7.64
CA GLN A 142 3.64 11.43 6.23
C GLN A 142 5.09 10.96 6.06
N GLU A 143 5.95 11.21 7.05
CA GLU A 143 7.40 10.96 7.03
C GLU A 143 7.73 9.47 6.92
N LEU A 144 6.84 8.59 7.39
CA LEU A 144 7.05 7.14 7.27
C LEU A 144 7.10 6.65 5.82
N ARG A 145 6.63 7.44 4.85
CA ARG A 145 6.78 7.10 3.42
C ARG A 145 8.23 7.01 2.97
N TYR A 146 9.12 7.77 3.60
CA TYR A 146 10.55 7.76 3.27
C TYR A 146 11.25 6.50 3.78
N LEU A 147 10.63 5.78 4.71
CA LEU A 147 11.14 4.51 5.22
C LEU A 147 10.72 3.32 4.36
N MET A 148 9.77 3.51 3.43
CA MET A 148 9.31 2.45 2.53
C MET A 148 10.44 1.94 1.65
N THR A 149 10.37 0.66 1.31
CA THR A 149 11.38 0.03 0.44
C THR A 149 11.40 0.68 -0.95
N PRO A 150 12.54 0.64 -1.67
CA PRO A 150 12.65 1.22 -3.00
C PRO A 150 11.58 0.71 -3.97
N TYR A 151 11.25 -0.58 -3.88
CA TYR A 151 10.19 -1.19 -4.67
C TYR A 151 8.82 -0.57 -4.36
N ILE A 152 8.46 -0.43 -3.08
CA ILE A 152 7.21 0.24 -2.70
C ILE A 152 7.19 1.69 -3.16
N ARG A 153 8.30 2.43 -3.05
CA ARG A 153 8.39 3.82 -3.53
C ARG A 153 8.32 3.94 -5.05
N HIS A 154 8.68 2.89 -5.79
CA HIS A 154 8.45 2.81 -7.23
C HIS A 154 6.96 2.61 -7.57
N LEU A 155 6.23 1.85 -6.75
CA LEU A 155 4.77 1.68 -6.86
C LEU A 155 4.01 2.92 -6.36
N LEU A 156 4.52 3.62 -5.36
CA LEU A 156 3.93 4.80 -4.72
C LEU A 156 4.91 5.98 -4.76
N PRO A 157 5.16 6.58 -5.94
CA PRO A 157 6.10 7.68 -6.08
C PRO A 157 5.68 8.90 -5.26
N ASP A 158 6.66 9.55 -4.61
CA ASP A 158 6.46 10.74 -3.79
C ASP A 158 5.83 11.91 -4.57
N THR A 159 6.07 11.99 -5.88
CA THR A 159 5.49 13.01 -6.77
C THR A 159 3.96 12.93 -6.87
N LYS A 160 3.37 11.80 -6.50
CA LYS A 160 1.92 11.56 -6.49
C LYS A 160 1.32 11.57 -5.08
N PHE A 161 2.14 11.79 -4.05
CA PHE A 161 1.69 11.81 -2.66
C PHE A 161 0.95 13.09 -2.32
N ARG A 162 -0.18 12.98 -1.61
CA ARG A 162 -0.89 14.11 -1.01
C ARG A 162 -1.13 13.86 0.48
N ARG A 163 -0.66 14.79 1.31
CA ARG A 163 -0.84 14.75 2.76
C ARG A 163 -2.29 15.02 3.13
N ILE A 164 -2.80 14.22 4.07
CA ILE A 164 -4.04 14.45 4.80
C ILE A 164 -3.70 14.60 6.28
N SER A 165 -4.20 15.68 6.87
CA SER A 165 -4.12 15.96 8.31
C SER A 165 -5.44 15.54 8.98
N PHE A 166 -5.37 15.00 10.19
CA PHE A 166 -6.49 14.45 10.95
C PHE A 166 -6.69 15.17 12.28
#